data_AF-A0A6L4ZKT6-F1
#
_entry.id   AF-A0A6L4ZKT6-F1
#
_cell.length_a   1.000
_cell.length_b   1.000
_cell.length_c   1.000
_cell.angle_alpha   90.00
_cell.angle_beta   90.00
_cell.angle_gamma   90.00
#
_symmetry.space_group_name_H-M   'P 1'
#
loop_
_entity.id
_entity.type
_entity.pdbx_description
1 polymer ?
#
loop_
_entity_poly.entity_id
_entity_poly.type
_entity_poly.pdbx_seq_one_letter_code
_entity_poly.pdbx_strand_id
1 'polypeptide(L)'
;MHDLNYQLKGICNSHRDGSFSTQASRWRCLNLLANQLHDLGFLHLSANGLKPKHVAALLNLWKNQSISSATIKNRLSYLRWWADKIGKSGIIPLSNFDLDIKPRVYVTNRSKAINLPQDSLDLISDSFIRISLQLQAAFEEAIKFQPSWADKGTSIVLKGSWCKGGQQREIPITSLYQRDILDKAHSLAGSGSLIPNNRSYIQHLKV
;
A
#
# COMPACT_ATOMS: atom_id res chain seq x y z
N MET A 1 14.33 -22.78 2.06
CA MET A 1 12.90 -22.60 1.72
C MET A 1 12.25 -23.97 1.87
N HIS A 2 11.20 -24.10 2.67
CA HIS A 2 10.62 -25.41 3.03
C HIS A 2 9.55 -25.84 2.02
N ASP A 3 9.15 -27.11 2.06
CA ASP A 3 8.14 -27.68 1.14
C ASP A 3 6.83 -26.87 1.14
N LEU A 4 6.38 -26.42 2.31
CA LEU A 4 5.20 -25.58 2.44
C LEU A 4 5.34 -24.27 1.64
N ASN A 5 6.50 -23.62 1.65
CA ASN A 5 6.74 -22.39 0.89
C ASN A 5 6.56 -22.64 -0.61
N TYR A 6 7.11 -23.74 -1.14
CA TYR A 6 6.98 -24.10 -2.56
C TYR A 6 5.52 -24.39 -2.94
N GLN A 7 4.79 -25.14 -2.10
CA GLN A 7 3.39 -25.45 -2.35
C GLN A 7 2.52 -24.18 -2.32
N LEU A 8 2.74 -23.27 -1.36
CA LEU A 8 2.05 -21.97 -1.31
C LEU A 8 2.41 -21.08 -2.50
N LYS A 9 3.65 -21.15 -3.00
CA LYS A 9 4.05 -20.44 -4.22
C LYS A 9 3.26 -20.97 -5.42
N GLY A 10 3.12 -22.29 -5.53
CA GLY A 10 2.28 -22.94 -6.54
C GLY A 10 0.84 -22.41 -6.51
N ILE A 11 0.21 -22.39 -5.34
CA ILE A 11 -1.16 -21.85 -5.17
C ILE A 11 -1.24 -20.39 -5.62
N CYS A 12 -0.26 -19.54 -5.27
CA CYS A 12 -0.21 -18.14 -5.70
C CYS A 12 -0.10 -18.00 -7.22
N ASN A 13 0.67 -18.86 -7.88
CA ASN A 13 0.88 -18.80 -9.32
C ASN A 13 -0.37 -19.23 -10.10
N SER A 14 -1.11 -20.21 -9.58
CA SER A 14 -2.38 -20.69 -10.14
C SER A 14 -3.55 -19.74 -9.89
N HIS A 15 -3.50 -18.93 -8.82
CA HIS A 15 -4.57 -18.01 -8.43
C HIS A 15 -4.07 -16.57 -8.37
N ARG A 16 -4.12 -15.87 -9.51
CA ARG A 16 -3.59 -14.51 -9.69
C ARG A 16 -4.60 -13.42 -9.37
N ASP A 17 -5.39 -13.60 -8.31
CA ASP A 17 -6.39 -12.62 -7.90
C ASP A 17 -5.74 -11.29 -7.46
N GLY A 18 -6.30 -10.16 -7.90
CA GLY A 18 -5.86 -8.81 -7.53
C GLY A 18 -4.67 -8.27 -8.34
N SER A 19 -4.26 -7.03 -8.04
CA SER A 19 -3.14 -6.36 -8.71
C SER A 19 -1.81 -7.09 -8.50
N PHE A 20 -0.81 -6.85 -9.36
CA PHE A 20 0.55 -7.38 -9.17
C PHE A 20 1.13 -7.08 -7.78
N SER A 21 0.87 -5.88 -7.24
CA SER A 21 1.29 -5.51 -5.87
C SER A 21 0.58 -6.35 -4.80
N THR A 22 -0.71 -6.65 -4.99
CA THR A 22 -1.49 -7.52 -4.10
C THR A 22 -0.97 -8.94 -4.16
N GLN A 23 -0.72 -9.48 -5.37
CA GLN A 23 -0.15 -10.81 -5.58
C GLN A 23 1.23 -10.94 -4.92
N ALA A 24 2.11 -9.95 -5.11
CA ALA A 24 3.43 -9.93 -4.50
C ALA A 24 3.36 -9.85 -2.97
N SER A 25 2.46 -9.03 -2.42
CA SER A 25 2.27 -8.89 -0.97
C SER A 25 1.73 -10.18 -0.34
N ARG A 26 0.75 -10.81 -1.00
CA ARG A 26 0.22 -12.13 -0.62
C ARG A 26 1.32 -13.19 -0.58
N TRP A 27 2.14 -13.28 -1.63
CA TRP A 27 3.25 -14.23 -1.67
C TRP A 27 4.24 -13.98 -0.52
N ARG A 28 4.70 -12.74 -0.32
CA ARG A 28 5.62 -12.40 0.77
C ARG A 28 5.06 -12.80 2.13
N CYS A 29 3.77 -12.53 2.35
CA CYS A 29 3.11 -12.93 3.58
C CYS A 29 3.06 -14.46 3.73
N LEU A 30 2.56 -15.20 2.74
CA LEU A 30 2.44 -16.66 2.80
C LEU A 30 3.79 -17.35 2.99
N ASN A 31 4.85 -16.82 2.36
CA ASN A 31 6.21 -17.29 2.56
C ASN A 31 6.70 -17.08 4.01
N LEU A 32 6.40 -15.92 4.61
CA LEU A 32 6.66 -15.67 6.03
C LEU A 32 5.88 -16.64 6.91
N LEU A 33 4.59 -16.86 6.63
CA LEU A 33 3.73 -17.76 7.40
C LEU A 33 4.26 -19.20 7.39
N ALA A 34 4.73 -19.67 6.24
CA ALA A 34 5.31 -21.00 6.11
C ALA A 34 6.57 -21.16 6.99
N ASN A 35 7.47 -20.18 6.98
CA ASN A 35 8.66 -20.19 7.84
C ASN A 35 8.25 -20.17 9.32
N GLN A 36 7.31 -19.30 9.71
CA GLN A 36 6.85 -19.22 11.10
C GLN A 36 6.20 -20.54 11.57
N LEU A 37 5.43 -21.21 10.71
CA LEU A 37 4.85 -22.52 11.04
C LEU A 37 5.93 -23.59 11.20
N HIS A 38 6.96 -23.56 10.36
CA HIS A 38 8.11 -24.43 10.49
C HIS A 38 8.85 -24.19 11.82
N ASP A 39 9.14 -22.93 12.15
CA ASP A 39 9.83 -22.54 13.40
C ASP A 39 9.01 -22.90 14.65
N LEU A 40 7.68 -22.94 14.54
CA LEU A 40 6.76 -23.41 15.57
C LEU A 40 6.65 -24.95 15.66
N GLY A 41 7.43 -25.69 14.85
CA GLY A 41 7.51 -27.16 14.88
C GLY A 41 6.57 -27.88 13.90
N PHE A 42 5.86 -27.19 13.01
CA PHE A 42 5.01 -27.81 12.00
C PHE A 42 5.79 -28.20 10.73
N LEU A 43 6.81 -29.05 10.89
CA LEU A 43 7.84 -29.34 9.87
C LEU A 43 7.30 -29.97 8.58
N HIS A 44 6.27 -30.81 8.67
CA HIS A 44 5.70 -31.58 7.55
C HIS A 44 4.31 -31.09 7.12
N LEU A 45 4.00 -29.82 7.38
CA LEU A 45 2.72 -29.25 7.01
C LEU A 45 2.62 -29.08 5.49
N SER A 46 1.68 -29.76 4.86
CA SER A 46 1.31 -29.50 3.46
C SER A 46 0.36 -28.31 3.34
N ALA A 47 0.31 -27.69 2.15
CA ALA A 47 -0.59 -26.57 1.88
C ALA A 47 -2.07 -26.93 2.07
N ASN A 48 -2.46 -28.18 1.79
CA ASN A 48 -3.81 -28.69 2.05
C ASN A 48 -4.04 -29.06 3.52
N GLY A 49 -2.99 -29.14 4.32
CA GLY A 49 -3.00 -29.56 5.72
C GLY A 49 -3.38 -28.46 6.72
N LEU A 50 -3.72 -27.25 6.27
CA LEU A 50 -4.08 -26.15 7.18
C LEU A 50 -5.28 -26.55 8.08
N LYS A 51 -5.16 -26.24 9.38
CA LYS A 51 -6.09 -26.59 10.46
C LYS A 51 -6.14 -25.45 11.48
N PRO A 52 -7.20 -25.34 12.31
CA PRO A 52 -7.33 -24.28 13.32
C PRO A 52 -6.12 -24.16 14.26
N LYS A 53 -5.47 -25.27 14.63
CA LYS A 53 -4.27 -25.26 15.48
C LYS A 53 -3.09 -24.46 14.89
N HIS A 54 -2.92 -24.48 13.57
CA HIS A 54 -1.86 -23.72 12.89
C HIS A 54 -2.15 -22.21 12.94
N VAL A 55 -3.44 -21.86 12.77
CA VAL A 55 -3.92 -20.48 12.84
C VAL A 55 -3.75 -19.92 14.25
N ALA A 56 -4.14 -20.71 15.27
CA ALA A 56 -3.98 -20.35 16.68
C ALA A 56 -2.50 -20.15 17.05
N ALA A 57 -1.61 -21.05 16.61
CA ALA A 57 -0.18 -20.94 16.87
C ALA A 57 0.43 -19.67 16.25
N LEU A 58 0.06 -19.33 15.01
CA LEU A 58 0.49 -18.09 14.35
C LEU A 58 -0.05 -16.85 15.07
N LEU A 59 -1.33 -16.85 15.49
CA LEU A 59 -1.91 -15.73 16.24
C LEU A 59 -1.20 -15.52 17.58
N ASN A 60 -0.94 -16.59 18.32
CA ASN A 60 -0.20 -16.52 19.59
C ASN A 60 1.22 -15.98 19.37
N LEU A 61 1.93 -16.45 18.35
CA LEU A 61 3.24 -15.93 17.98
C LEU A 61 3.19 -14.41 17.72
N TRP A 62 2.21 -13.94 16.94
CA TRP A 62 2.11 -12.51 16.60
C TRP A 62 1.69 -11.63 17.78
N LYS A 63 0.80 -12.14 18.65
CA LYS A 63 0.42 -11.47 19.90
C LYS A 63 1.65 -11.34 20.80
N ASN A 64 2.44 -12.41 20.96
CA ASN A 64 3.68 -12.39 21.75
C ASN A 64 4.74 -11.45 21.16
N GLN A 65 4.85 -11.38 19.83
CA GLN A 65 5.70 -10.42 19.14
C GLN A 65 5.22 -8.96 19.22
N SER A 66 4.05 -8.70 19.81
CA SER A 66 3.44 -7.38 19.94
C SER A 66 3.35 -6.61 18.61
N ILE A 67 3.17 -7.32 17.49
CA ILE A 67 3.00 -6.65 16.19
C ILE A 67 1.64 -5.95 16.12
N SER A 68 1.56 -4.89 15.31
CA SER A 68 0.34 -4.08 15.25
C SER A 68 -0.89 -4.89 14.85
N SER A 69 -2.06 -4.54 15.40
CA SER A 69 -3.34 -5.16 15.01
C SER A 69 -3.63 -5.04 13.53
N ALA A 70 -3.14 -3.98 12.87
CA ALA A 70 -3.26 -3.81 11.42
C ALA A 70 -2.44 -4.88 10.66
N THR A 71 -1.22 -5.15 11.13
CA THR A 71 -0.36 -6.20 10.57
C THR A 71 -1.00 -7.58 10.76
N ILE A 72 -1.53 -7.89 11.95
CA ILE A 72 -2.22 -9.16 12.23
C ILE A 72 -3.41 -9.34 11.29
N LYS A 73 -4.25 -8.31 11.11
CA LYS A 73 -5.40 -8.37 10.20
C LYS A 73 -4.99 -8.62 8.76
N ASN A 74 -3.93 -7.95 8.29
CA ASN A 74 -3.42 -8.17 6.94
C ASN A 74 -2.92 -9.61 6.73
N ARG A 75 -2.17 -10.15 7.71
CA ARG A 75 -1.73 -11.56 7.69
C ARG A 75 -2.92 -12.52 7.68
N LEU A 76 -3.94 -12.26 8.49
CA LEU A 76 -5.17 -13.05 8.51
C LEU A 76 -5.94 -13.01 7.18
N SER A 77 -5.99 -11.87 6.50
CA SER A 77 -6.63 -11.79 5.18
C SER A 77 -5.98 -12.75 4.19
N TYR A 78 -4.64 -12.84 4.17
CA TYR A 78 -3.94 -13.80 3.32
C TYR A 78 -4.07 -15.25 3.80
N LEU A 79 -4.14 -15.48 5.11
CA LEU A 79 -4.36 -16.80 5.67
C LEU A 79 -5.77 -17.33 5.37
N ARG A 80 -6.80 -16.48 5.43
CA ARG A 80 -8.17 -16.79 4.98
C ARG A 80 -8.21 -17.04 3.48
N TRP A 81 -7.49 -16.26 2.68
CA TRP A 81 -7.35 -16.53 1.25
C TRP A 81 -6.71 -17.90 0.99
N TRP A 82 -5.65 -18.27 1.73
CA TRP A 82 -5.07 -19.62 1.60
C TRP A 82 -6.10 -20.70 1.98
N ALA A 83 -6.81 -20.53 3.11
CA ALA A 83 -7.85 -21.46 3.53
C ALA A 83 -8.97 -21.62 2.48
N ASP A 84 -9.39 -20.52 1.85
CA ASP A 84 -10.35 -20.52 0.73
C ASP A 84 -9.85 -21.35 -0.46
N LYS A 85 -8.61 -21.13 -0.91
CA LYS A 85 -8.04 -21.84 -2.07
C LYS A 85 -7.86 -23.35 -1.90
N ILE A 86 -7.88 -23.83 -0.67
CA ILE A 86 -7.84 -25.27 -0.36
C ILE A 86 -9.20 -25.83 0.07
N GLY A 87 -10.30 -25.08 -0.12
CA GLY A 87 -11.66 -25.52 0.19
C GLY A 87 -11.98 -25.56 1.69
N LYS A 88 -11.26 -24.79 2.51
CA LYS A 88 -11.37 -24.78 3.98
C LYS A 88 -11.67 -23.39 4.55
N SER A 89 -12.45 -22.57 3.84
CA SER A 89 -12.78 -21.19 4.24
C SER A 89 -13.35 -21.07 5.67
N GLY A 90 -14.05 -22.11 6.17
CA GLY A 90 -14.65 -22.13 7.51
C GLY A 90 -13.70 -22.41 8.68
N ILE A 91 -12.41 -22.71 8.46
CA ILE A 91 -11.49 -23.03 9.57
C ILE A 91 -11.00 -21.80 10.34
N ILE A 92 -11.27 -20.60 9.80
CA ILE A 92 -10.90 -19.31 10.40
C ILE A 92 -12.19 -18.49 10.52
N PRO A 93 -12.55 -18.01 11.72
CA PRO A 93 -13.66 -17.08 11.88
C PRO A 93 -13.56 -15.89 10.93
N LEU A 94 -14.68 -15.50 10.31
CA LEU A 94 -14.74 -14.34 9.43
C LEU A 94 -14.55 -13.05 10.22
N SER A 95 -15.11 -12.98 11.42
CA SER A 95 -14.93 -11.85 12.32
C SER A 95 -13.55 -11.89 12.97
N ASN A 96 -12.88 -10.73 13.00
CA ASN A 96 -11.65 -10.58 13.77
C ASN A 96 -11.91 -10.46 15.28
N PHE A 97 -13.16 -10.17 15.68
CA PHE A 97 -13.56 -10.10 17.09
C PHE A 97 -13.44 -11.46 17.76
N ASP A 98 -13.88 -12.52 17.07
CA ASP A 98 -13.83 -13.92 17.54
C ASP A 98 -12.38 -14.44 17.71
N LEU A 99 -11.41 -13.69 17.19
CA LEU A 99 -9.97 -13.98 17.30
C LEU A 99 -9.27 -13.10 18.34
N ASP A 100 -10.04 -12.30 19.10
CA ASP A 100 -9.54 -11.34 20.08
C ASP A 100 -8.51 -10.38 19.44
N ILE A 101 -8.87 -9.82 18.28
CA ILE A 101 -8.07 -8.82 17.58
C ILE A 101 -8.78 -7.49 17.68
N LYS A 102 -8.15 -6.55 18.38
CA LYS A 102 -8.68 -5.20 18.60
C LYS A 102 -9.22 -4.57 17.30
N PRO A 103 -10.36 -3.85 17.36
CA PRO A 103 -10.92 -3.16 16.20
C PRO A 103 -9.92 -2.14 15.64
N ARG A 104 -10.12 -1.76 14.37
CA ARG A 104 -9.24 -0.78 13.73
C ARG A 104 -9.59 0.57 14.33
N VAL A 105 -8.62 1.23 14.96
CA VAL A 105 -8.75 2.64 15.32
C VAL A 105 -8.57 3.43 14.04
N TYR A 106 -9.66 3.95 13.49
CA TYR A 106 -9.65 4.70 12.22
C TYR A 106 -9.18 6.15 12.42
N VAL A 107 -9.42 6.70 13.60
CA VAL A 107 -9.02 8.06 13.95
C VAL A 107 -7.99 7.97 15.05
N THR A 108 -6.72 8.05 14.68
CA THR A 108 -5.71 8.46 15.64
C THR A 108 -5.69 9.98 15.58
N ASN A 109 -6.09 10.68 16.65
CA ASN A 109 -6.00 12.15 16.78
C ASN A 109 -4.53 12.67 16.77
N ARG A 110 -3.62 11.92 16.16
CA ARG A 110 -2.23 12.27 15.93
C ARG A 110 -2.05 12.40 14.43
N SER A 111 -1.81 13.61 13.97
CA SER A 111 -1.42 13.87 12.59
C SER A 111 -0.06 13.21 12.31
N LYS A 112 0.03 12.50 11.19
CA LYS A 112 1.31 12.02 10.64
C LYS A 112 1.84 12.95 9.55
N ALA A 113 1.22 14.11 9.37
CA ALA A 113 1.68 15.11 8.42
C ALA A 113 3.11 15.51 8.77
N ILE A 114 4.00 15.40 7.79
CA ILE A 114 5.36 15.90 7.91
C ILE A 114 5.33 17.30 7.31
N ASN A 115 5.65 18.30 8.12
CA ASN A 115 5.85 19.65 7.60
C ASN A 115 7.23 19.69 6.94
N LEU A 116 7.26 20.17 5.69
CA LEU A 116 8.49 20.34 4.93
C LEU A 116 8.76 21.85 4.84
N PRO A 117 9.59 22.43 5.74
CA PRO A 117 9.88 23.85 5.75
C PRO A 117 10.62 24.28 4.48
N GLN A 118 10.53 25.57 4.13
CA GLN A 118 11.07 26.11 2.90
C GLN A 118 12.59 25.86 2.77
N ASP A 119 13.35 26.04 3.84
CA ASP A 119 14.80 25.77 3.84
C ASP A 119 15.13 24.34 3.42
N SER A 120 14.31 23.36 3.84
CA SER A 120 14.47 21.96 3.44
C SER A 120 14.06 21.71 1.98
N LEU A 121 13.06 22.44 1.47
CA LEU A 121 12.69 22.41 0.04
C LEU A 121 13.80 22.99 -0.85
N ASP A 122 14.49 24.02 -0.36
CA ASP A 122 15.53 24.70 -1.14
C ASP A 122 16.77 23.82 -1.33
N LEU A 123 17.07 22.95 -0.36
CA LEU A 123 18.12 21.93 -0.46
C LEU A 123 17.89 20.88 -1.57
N ILE A 124 16.65 20.73 -2.06
CA ILE A 124 16.31 19.74 -3.10
C ILE A 124 16.70 20.27 -4.48
N SER A 125 17.81 19.77 -5.04
CA SER A 125 18.32 20.25 -6.33
C SER A 125 17.41 19.94 -7.54
N ASP A 126 16.65 18.84 -7.49
CA ASP A 126 15.75 18.43 -8.58
C ASP A 126 14.45 19.25 -8.53
N SER A 127 14.26 20.11 -9.53
CA SER A 127 13.10 21.02 -9.61
C SER A 127 11.77 20.27 -9.75
N PHE A 128 11.73 19.10 -10.40
CA PHE A 128 10.52 18.30 -10.54
C PHE A 128 10.09 17.70 -9.20
N ILE A 129 11.06 17.28 -8.38
CA ILE A 129 10.79 16.80 -7.02
C ILE A 129 10.32 17.95 -6.13
N ARG A 130 10.97 19.11 -6.21
CA ARG A 130 10.58 20.29 -5.41
C ARG A 130 9.13 20.70 -5.70
N ILE A 131 8.75 20.85 -6.98
CA ILE A 131 7.37 21.17 -7.36
C ILE A 131 6.39 20.05 -6.97
N SER A 132 6.79 18.79 -7.13
CA SER A 132 5.95 17.66 -6.69
C SER A 132 5.65 17.72 -5.19
N LEU A 133 6.64 18.01 -4.35
CA LEU A 133 6.44 18.12 -2.91
C LEU A 133 5.56 19.32 -2.54
N GLN A 134 5.71 20.45 -3.23
CA GLN A 134 4.84 21.62 -3.04
C GLN A 134 3.39 21.33 -3.45
N LEU A 135 3.16 20.62 -4.56
CA LEU A 135 1.83 20.17 -4.96
C LEU A 135 1.24 19.16 -3.98
N GLN A 136 2.06 18.26 -3.43
CA GLN A 136 1.61 17.35 -2.39
C GLN A 136 1.20 18.09 -1.10
N ALA A 137 1.93 19.14 -0.72
CA ALA A 137 1.53 19.99 0.40
C ALA A 137 0.24 20.77 0.12
N ALA A 138 0.02 21.19 -1.13
CA ALA A 138 -1.12 22.00 -1.54
C ALA A 138 -2.40 21.19 -1.81
N PHE A 139 -2.27 19.95 -2.31
CA PHE A 139 -3.38 19.14 -2.85
C PHE A 139 -3.29 17.63 -2.52
N GLU A 140 -2.31 17.19 -1.73
CA GLU A 140 -2.06 15.79 -1.33
C GLU A 140 -1.57 14.81 -2.41
N GLU A 141 -1.58 15.15 -3.71
CA GLU A 141 -1.20 14.24 -4.81
C GLU A 141 -0.34 14.91 -5.89
N ALA A 142 0.80 14.32 -6.28
CA ALA A 142 1.77 15.08 -7.08
C ALA A 142 2.56 14.36 -8.20
N ILE A 143 3.14 13.17 -7.97
CA ILE A 143 4.17 12.68 -8.92
C ILE A 143 3.65 12.45 -10.36
N LYS A 144 2.43 11.96 -10.52
CA LYS A 144 1.83 11.72 -11.85
C LYS A 144 1.05 12.93 -12.38
N PHE A 145 1.08 14.06 -11.68
CA PHE A 145 0.29 15.24 -12.00
C PHE A 145 0.72 15.82 -13.35
N GLN A 146 -0.27 16.15 -14.18
CA GLN A 146 -0.10 16.81 -15.48
C GLN A 146 -0.84 18.15 -15.42
N PRO A 147 -0.15 19.28 -15.21
CA PRO A 147 -0.78 20.57 -14.96
C PRO A 147 -1.79 20.97 -16.04
N SER A 148 -1.40 20.87 -17.30
CA SER A 148 -2.25 21.17 -18.47
C SER A 148 -3.55 20.37 -18.52
N TRP A 149 -3.57 19.14 -17.99
CA TRP A 149 -4.78 18.33 -17.95
C TRP A 149 -5.58 18.55 -16.67
N ALA A 150 -4.89 18.68 -15.53
CA ALA A 150 -5.51 18.67 -14.22
C ALA A 150 -6.13 20.00 -13.85
N ASP A 151 -5.49 21.13 -14.16
CA ASP A 151 -5.97 22.46 -13.82
C ASP A 151 -7.21 22.83 -14.66
N LYS A 152 -8.32 23.14 -13.99
CA LYS A 152 -9.59 23.58 -14.59
C LYS A 152 -9.91 25.04 -14.29
N GLY A 153 -8.94 25.80 -13.79
CA GLY A 153 -9.09 27.22 -13.52
C GLY A 153 -9.68 27.52 -12.14
N THR A 154 -10.70 26.82 -11.66
CA THR A 154 -11.21 26.99 -10.27
C THR A 154 -11.01 25.76 -9.39
N SER A 155 -10.69 24.63 -10.02
CA SER A 155 -10.42 23.35 -9.37
C SER A 155 -9.33 22.61 -10.11
N ILE A 156 -8.81 21.56 -9.49
CA ILE A 156 -8.03 20.54 -10.18
C ILE A 156 -8.85 19.25 -10.27
N VAL A 157 -8.71 18.55 -11.39
CA VAL A 157 -9.28 17.22 -11.60
C VAL A 157 -8.13 16.21 -11.63
N LEU A 158 -8.31 15.07 -10.95
CA LEU A 158 -7.31 14.01 -10.88
C LEU A 158 -7.84 12.74 -11.54
N LYS A 159 -7.13 12.19 -12.54
CA LYS A 159 -7.52 10.94 -13.19
C LYS A 159 -7.55 9.81 -12.16
N GLY A 160 -8.51 8.89 -12.27
CA GLY A 160 -8.56 7.70 -11.43
C GLY A 160 -7.26 6.87 -11.48
N SER A 161 -6.56 6.83 -12.62
CA SER A 161 -5.28 6.14 -12.78
C SER A 161 -4.10 6.78 -12.00
N TRP A 162 -4.29 7.99 -11.47
CA TRP A 162 -3.34 8.69 -10.60
C TRP A 162 -3.67 8.49 -9.13
N CYS A 163 -4.96 8.34 -8.82
CA CYS A 163 -5.48 8.21 -7.47
C CYS A 163 -5.43 6.77 -6.94
N LYS A 164 -5.35 6.65 -5.62
CA LYS A 164 -5.51 5.36 -4.95
C LYS A 164 -6.90 4.80 -5.21
N GLY A 165 -6.96 3.53 -5.63
CA GLY A 165 -8.23 2.82 -5.84
C GLY A 165 -8.99 3.23 -7.09
N GLY A 166 -8.39 3.98 -8.02
CA GLY A 166 -9.08 4.38 -9.26
C GLY A 166 -10.07 5.53 -9.08
N GLN A 167 -10.17 6.11 -7.87
CA GLN A 167 -11.18 7.09 -7.55
C GLN A 167 -10.76 8.48 -8.02
N GLN A 168 -11.33 8.92 -9.14
CA GLN A 168 -11.23 10.30 -9.59
C GLN A 168 -11.82 11.24 -8.53
N ARG A 169 -11.20 12.38 -8.35
CA ARG A 169 -11.68 13.45 -7.47
C ARG A 169 -11.39 14.81 -8.08
N GLU A 170 -12.20 15.77 -7.68
CA GLU A 170 -12.03 17.19 -7.97
C GLU A 170 -11.72 17.91 -6.67
N ILE A 171 -10.71 18.78 -6.70
CA ILE A 171 -10.26 19.52 -5.52
C ILE A 171 -10.36 21.01 -5.85
N PRO A 172 -11.16 21.80 -5.10
CA PRO A 172 -11.28 23.23 -5.33
C PRO A 172 -9.97 23.95 -5.00
N ILE A 173 -9.69 25.01 -5.74
CA ILE A 173 -8.55 25.89 -5.48
C ILE A 173 -9.04 27.02 -4.57
N THR A 174 -8.60 27.00 -3.32
CA THR A 174 -9.14 27.85 -2.24
C THR A 174 -8.13 28.88 -1.73
N SER A 175 -6.88 28.86 -2.23
CA SER A 175 -5.83 29.79 -1.82
C SER A 175 -4.98 30.29 -2.98
N LEU A 176 -4.40 31.48 -2.81
CA LEU A 176 -3.42 32.02 -3.76
C LEU A 176 -2.16 31.15 -3.83
N TYR A 177 -1.76 30.54 -2.72
CA TYR A 177 -0.64 29.60 -2.68
C TYR A 177 -0.86 28.41 -3.63
N GLN A 178 -2.05 27.80 -3.60
CA GLN A 178 -2.40 26.70 -4.51
C GLN A 178 -2.30 27.12 -5.99
N ARG A 179 -2.71 28.35 -6.32
CA ARG A 179 -2.57 28.89 -7.68
C ARG A 179 -1.10 29.05 -8.08
N ASP A 180 -0.31 29.70 -7.24
CA ASP A 180 1.12 29.92 -7.50
C ASP A 180 1.88 28.60 -7.74
N ILE A 181 1.58 27.56 -6.97
CA ILE A 181 2.17 26.23 -7.18
C ILE A 181 1.74 25.61 -8.52
N LEU A 182 0.49 25.79 -8.96
CA LEU A 182 0.04 25.32 -10.28
C LEU A 182 0.75 26.06 -11.40
N ASP A 183 0.91 27.36 -11.30
CA ASP A 183 1.59 28.17 -12.32
C ASP A 183 3.08 27.77 -12.45
N LYS A 184 3.73 27.50 -11.32
CA LYS A 184 5.09 26.91 -11.29
C LYS A 184 5.12 25.52 -11.93
N ALA A 185 4.12 24.70 -11.67
CA ALA A 185 4.02 23.37 -12.26
C ALA A 185 3.81 23.42 -13.78
N HIS A 186 2.95 24.31 -14.28
CA HIS A 186 2.80 24.57 -15.72
C HIS A 186 4.11 25.03 -16.34
N SER A 187 4.80 25.97 -15.70
CA SER A 187 6.09 26.49 -16.18
C SER A 187 7.15 25.40 -16.30
N LEU A 188 7.16 24.44 -15.37
CA LEU A 188 8.15 23.36 -15.34
C LEU A 188 7.81 22.18 -16.27
N ALA A 189 6.56 21.69 -16.21
CA ALA A 189 6.15 20.48 -16.90
C ALA A 189 5.53 20.75 -18.29
N GLY A 190 5.04 21.95 -18.54
CA GLY A 190 4.30 22.29 -19.76
C GLY A 190 3.11 21.35 -19.98
N SER A 191 3.10 20.67 -21.14
CA SER A 191 2.11 19.64 -21.47
C SER A 191 2.40 18.26 -20.86
N GLY A 192 3.56 18.09 -20.23
CA GLY A 192 4.03 16.84 -19.65
C GLY A 192 3.54 16.60 -18.21
N SER A 193 4.10 15.55 -17.60
CA SER A 193 3.92 15.27 -16.17
C SER A 193 5.08 15.81 -15.33
N LEU A 194 4.93 15.79 -14.01
CA LEU A 194 6.05 16.03 -13.09
C LEU A 194 7.06 14.89 -12.98
N ILE A 195 6.99 13.93 -13.89
CA ILE A 195 8.07 12.99 -14.18
C ILE A 195 8.84 13.57 -15.37
N PRO A 196 10.15 13.86 -15.25
CA PRO A 196 10.96 14.35 -16.36
C PRO A 196 10.86 13.44 -17.59
N ASN A 197 10.85 14.02 -18.80
CA ASN A 197 10.70 13.28 -20.06
C ASN A 197 11.78 12.20 -20.28
N ASN A 198 12.95 12.34 -19.67
CA ASN A 198 14.05 11.38 -19.74
C ASN A 198 13.99 10.29 -18.65
N ARG A 199 12.92 10.22 -17.85
CA ARG A 199 12.76 9.24 -16.77
C ARG A 199 11.40 8.55 -16.87
N SER A 200 11.39 7.25 -16.58
CA SER A 200 10.17 6.54 -16.26
C SER A 200 9.72 6.83 -14.82
N TYR A 201 8.44 6.59 -14.54
CA TYR A 201 7.89 6.67 -13.17
C TYR A 201 8.70 5.85 -12.15
N ILE A 202 9.15 4.64 -12.53
CA ILE A 202 9.91 3.75 -11.64
C ILE A 202 11.29 4.32 -11.32
N GLN A 203 11.94 4.97 -12.29
CA GLN A 203 13.23 5.62 -12.07
C GLN A 203 13.07 6.86 -11.20
N HIS A 204 12.02 7.66 -11.43
CA HIS A 204 11.81 8.89 -10.69
C HIS A 204 11.43 8.65 -9.21
N LEU A 205 10.74 7.55 -8.90
CA LEU A 205 10.44 7.14 -7.52
C LEU A 205 11.67 6.80 -6.67
N LYS A 206 12.86 6.66 -7.27
CA LYS A 206 14.10 6.26 -6.58
C LYS A 206 15.08 7.42 -6.37
N VAL A 207 14.72 8.62 -6.81
CA VAL A 207 15.49 9.85 -6.59
C VAL A 207 15.18 10.38 -5.20
#